data_AF-A0A671T0E5-F1
#
_entry.id   AF-A0A671T0E5-F1
#
_cell.length_a   1.000
_cell.length_b   1.000
_cell.length_c   1.000
_cell.angle_alpha   90.00
_cell.angle_beta   90.00
_cell.angle_gamma   90.00
#
_symmetry.space_group_name_H-M   'P 1'
#
loop_
_entity.id
_entity.type
_entity.pdbx_description
1 polymer ?
#
loop_
_entity_poly.entity_id
_entity_poly.type
_entity_poly.pdbx_seq_one_letter_code
_entity_poly.pdbx_strand_id
1 'polypeptide(L)'
;MGKQKKQKKFAAMKRMISLKDQRIKEQDRAKTQKKKKEDPSVIKEQAVAKYPSCMFFQYNTQLGPPYYILVDTNFINFSIKAKLDVVQSMMDCLYAKCVPCITDCVMAELEKLGMKYRVALRIAKDPRFDRLPCSHKGTYADDCLVQRVTQHKCYIVATVDRDLKRRIRKIPGVPIMYISNHRYSSSIR
;
A
#
# COMPACT_ATOMS: atom_id res chain seq x y z
N MET A 1 -47.04 65.74 -31.27
CA MET A 1 -46.13 65.32 -30.17
C MET A 1 -45.75 63.85 -30.35
N GLY A 2 -44.72 63.54 -31.16
CA GLY A 2 -44.26 62.16 -31.38
C GLY A 2 -43.23 61.75 -30.32
N LYS A 3 -43.52 60.74 -29.48
CA LYS A 3 -42.60 60.26 -28.44
C LYS A 3 -41.30 59.72 -29.07
N GLN A 4 -40.15 60.13 -28.54
CA GLN A 4 -38.84 59.63 -28.96
C GLN A 4 -38.77 58.10 -28.89
N LYS A 5 -38.37 57.45 -29.99
CA LYS A 5 -38.24 56.00 -30.06
C LYS A 5 -37.02 55.55 -29.24
N LYS A 6 -37.24 54.59 -28.32
CA LYS A 6 -36.15 53.99 -27.53
C LYS A 6 -35.12 53.35 -28.47
N GLN A 7 -33.86 53.76 -28.34
CA GLN A 7 -32.75 53.22 -29.12
C GLN A 7 -32.51 51.75 -28.76
N LYS A 8 -32.24 50.92 -29.77
CA LYS A 8 -31.93 49.50 -29.58
C LYS A 8 -30.53 49.36 -28.99
N LYS A 9 -30.37 48.44 -28.03
CA LYS A 9 -29.06 48.11 -27.45
C LYS A 9 -28.26 47.24 -28.43
N PHE A 10 -27.00 47.60 -28.65
CA PHE A 10 -26.06 46.78 -29.43
C PHE A 10 -25.70 45.50 -28.67
N ALA A 11 -25.47 44.40 -29.41
CA ALA A 11 -25.08 43.08 -28.88
C ALA A 11 -26.05 42.45 -27.85
N ALA A 12 -27.36 42.64 -28.01
CA ALA A 12 -28.35 41.96 -27.17
C ALA A 12 -28.38 40.44 -27.49
N MET A 13 -27.82 39.62 -26.60
CA MET A 13 -27.86 38.16 -26.69
C MET A 13 -29.05 37.57 -25.92
N LYS A 14 -29.49 36.37 -26.33
CA LYS A 14 -30.48 35.58 -25.56
C LYS A 14 -29.88 35.23 -24.20
N ARG A 15 -30.62 35.46 -23.11
CA ARG A 15 -30.14 35.15 -21.75
C ARG A 15 -29.94 33.64 -21.62
N MET A 16 -28.69 33.22 -21.40
CA MET A 16 -28.32 31.84 -21.07
C MET A 16 -28.10 31.71 -19.55
N ILE A 17 -28.27 30.50 -19.03
CA ILE A 17 -28.04 30.22 -17.61
C ILE A 17 -26.54 30.40 -17.34
N SER A 18 -26.21 31.20 -16.33
CA SER A 18 -24.83 31.44 -15.91
C SER A 18 -24.30 30.23 -15.15
N LEU A 19 -23.02 29.88 -15.35
CA LEU A 19 -22.31 28.84 -14.58
C LEU A 19 -22.29 29.12 -13.06
N LYS A 20 -22.62 30.35 -12.64
CA LYS A 20 -22.70 30.78 -11.24
C LYS A 20 -24.13 30.80 -10.69
N ASP A 21 -25.12 30.36 -11.46
CA ASP A 21 -26.51 30.34 -11.03
C ASP A 21 -26.69 29.38 -9.85
N GLN A 22 -27.50 29.77 -8.86
CA GLN A 22 -27.80 28.97 -7.67
C GLN A 22 -28.59 27.70 -8.01
N ARG A 23 -29.26 27.66 -9.16
CA ARG A 23 -30.03 26.50 -9.63
C ARG A 23 -29.17 25.37 -10.20
N ILE A 24 -27.88 25.63 -10.49
CA ILE A 24 -26.94 24.61 -10.97
C ILE A 24 -26.32 23.90 -9.77
N LYS A 25 -26.40 22.56 -9.75
CA LYS A 25 -25.76 21.72 -8.73
C LYS A 25 -24.24 21.93 -8.75
N GLU A 26 -23.60 21.97 -7.58
CA GLU A 26 -22.15 22.21 -7.47
C GLU A 26 -21.28 21.19 -8.22
N GLN A 27 -21.82 20.01 -8.53
CA GLN A 27 -21.15 18.97 -9.29
C GLN A 27 -20.99 19.33 -10.79
N ASP A 28 -21.95 20.09 -11.35
CA ASP A 28 -21.97 20.51 -12.76
C ASP A 28 -21.34 21.90 -12.96
N ARG A 29 -21.05 22.62 -11.87
CA ARG A 29 -20.23 23.83 -11.93
C ARG A 29 -18.82 23.43 -12.31
N ALA A 30 -18.37 23.84 -13.49
CA ALA A 30 -16.98 23.68 -13.92
C ALA A 30 -16.04 24.08 -12.77
N LYS A 31 -15.34 23.09 -12.20
CA LYS A 31 -14.48 23.28 -11.05
C LYS A 31 -13.28 24.14 -11.45
N THR A 32 -13.41 25.45 -11.38
CA THR A 32 -12.24 26.27 -11.07
C THR A 32 -12.01 26.12 -9.59
N GLN A 33 -11.26 25.08 -9.19
CA GLN A 33 -10.61 25.09 -7.89
C GLN A 33 -9.65 26.28 -7.90
N LYS A 34 -10.15 27.47 -7.55
CA LYS A 34 -9.28 28.50 -6.99
C LYS A 34 -8.77 27.88 -5.69
N LYS A 35 -7.60 27.24 -5.74
CA LYS A 35 -6.81 27.00 -4.53
C LYS A 35 -6.83 28.33 -3.79
N LYS A 36 -7.45 28.38 -2.61
CA LYS A 36 -7.37 29.55 -1.75
C LYS A 36 -5.88 29.88 -1.66
N LYS A 37 -5.50 31.13 -1.92
CA LYS A 37 -4.13 31.57 -1.62
C LYS A 37 -3.96 31.35 -0.12
N GLU A 38 -3.19 30.34 0.25
CA GLU A 38 -2.90 30.04 1.66
C GLU A 38 -2.23 31.28 2.27
N ASP A 39 -2.74 31.72 3.42
CA ASP A 39 -2.24 32.92 4.10
C ASP A 39 -0.74 32.75 4.41
N PRO A 40 0.12 33.75 4.09
CA PRO A 40 1.57 33.65 4.27
C PRO A 40 2.01 33.55 5.74
N SER A 41 1.11 33.82 6.69
CA SER A 41 1.36 33.77 8.14
C SER A 41 1.11 32.40 8.77
N VAL A 42 0.52 31.45 8.04
CA VAL A 42 0.33 30.09 8.52
C VAL A 42 1.66 29.34 8.36
N ILE A 43 2.20 28.83 9.46
CA ILE A 43 3.39 27.98 9.44
C ILE A 43 3.09 26.80 8.50
N LYS A 44 3.76 26.76 7.35
CA LYS A 44 3.68 25.63 6.43
C LYS A 44 4.44 24.47 7.07
N GLU A 45 3.73 23.67 7.85
CA GLU A 45 4.25 22.41 8.38
C GLU A 45 4.53 21.47 7.20
N GLN A 46 5.77 21.48 6.72
CA GLN A 46 6.24 20.48 5.78
C GLN A 46 6.56 19.22 6.57
N ALA A 47 5.68 18.23 6.50
CA ALA A 47 5.92 16.89 7.04
C ALA A 47 7.00 16.19 6.19
N VAL A 48 8.26 16.52 6.44
CA VAL A 48 9.40 15.80 5.85
C VAL A 48 9.65 14.56 6.71
N ALA A 49 9.49 13.39 6.12
CA ALA A 49 9.81 12.13 6.80
C ALA A 49 11.31 12.09 7.13
N LYS A 50 11.65 11.98 8.41
CA LYS A 50 13.04 11.80 8.85
C LYS A 50 13.55 10.43 8.41
N TYR A 51 14.84 10.36 8.07
CA TYR A 51 15.48 9.09 7.79
C TYR A 51 15.56 8.26 9.08
N PRO A 52 15.20 6.96 9.06
CA PRO A 52 15.21 6.14 10.26
C PRO A 52 16.65 5.89 10.73
N SER A 53 16.85 5.87 12.05
CA SER A 53 18.17 5.71 12.69
C SER A 53 18.80 4.32 12.47
N CYS A 54 17.99 3.31 12.15
CA CYS A 54 18.44 1.95 11.88
C CYS A 54 19.16 1.75 10.54
N MET A 55 19.23 2.79 9.71
CA MET A 55 19.81 2.70 8.38
C MET A 55 21.18 3.37 8.34
N PHE A 56 22.22 2.59 8.06
CA PHE A 56 23.53 3.09 7.65
C PHE A 56 23.59 3.14 6.12
N PHE A 57 23.35 4.31 5.55
CA PHE A 57 23.05 4.47 4.12
C PHE A 57 21.89 3.58 3.68
N GLN A 58 22.15 2.54 2.87
CA GLN A 58 21.15 1.57 2.41
C GLN A 58 21.14 0.28 3.24
N TYR A 59 22.14 0.09 4.10
CA TYR A 59 22.25 -1.09 4.96
C TYR A 59 21.42 -0.91 6.23
N ASN A 60 20.65 -1.92 6.58
CA ASN A 60 19.77 -1.91 7.73
C ASN A 60 20.40 -2.73 8.86
N THR A 61 20.86 -2.05 9.91
CA THR A 61 21.56 -2.69 11.05
C THR A 61 20.60 -3.36 12.03
N GLN A 62 19.29 -3.12 11.90
CA GLN A 62 18.27 -3.64 12.82
C GLN A 62 17.74 -5.03 12.42
N LEU A 63 18.14 -5.54 11.25
CA LEU A 63 17.80 -6.90 10.82
C LEU A 63 18.76 -7.89 11.49
N GLY A 64 18.33 -8.45 12.62
CA GLY A 64 19.04 -9.52 13.32
C GLY A 64 18.11 -10.69 13.65
N PRO A 65 18.68 -11.88 13.98
CA PRO A 65 17.90 -12.99 14.50
C PRO A 65 17.21 -12.61 15.83
N PRO A 66 15.92 -12.94 16.05
CA PRO A 66 15.01 -13.65 15.15
C PRO A 66 14.52 -12.78 13.98
N TYR A 67 14.54 -13.32 12.76
CA TYR A 67 14.04 -12.62 11.58
C TYR A 67 12.52 -12.66 11.51
N TYR A 68 11.88 -11.50 11.44
CA TYR A 68 10.44 -11.39 11.22
C TYR A 68 10.13 -11.32 9.73
N ILE A 69 9.33 -12.27 9.24
CA ILE A 69 9.07 -12.40 7.81
C ILE A 69 7.58 -12.18 7.55
N LEU A 70 7.22 -11.09 6.88
CA LEU A 70 5.85 -10.84 6.44
C LEU A 70 5.51 -11.76 5.27
N VAL A 71 4.49 -12.60 5.45
CA VAL A 71 4.07 -13.59 4.47
C VAL A 71 2.84 -13.10 3.69
N ASP A 72 2.94 -13.22 2.37
CA ASP A 72 1.86 -12.93 1.42
C ASP A 72 1.04 -14.19 1.07
N THR A 73 -0.23 -14.03 0.69
CA THR A 73 -1.15 -15.14 0.35
C THR A 73 -0.59 -15.99 -0.79
N ASN A 74 -0.08 -15.33 -1.83
CA ASN A 74 0.50 -15.98 -3.00
C ASN A 74 1.73 -16.80 -2.62
N PHE A 75 2.55 -16.33 -1.69
CA PHE A 75 3.75 -17.04 -1.25
C PHE A 75 3.42 -18.39 -0.61
N ILE A 76 2.39 -18.43 0.25
CA ILE A 76 1.92 -19.69 0.87
C ILE A 76 1.43 -20.65 -0.21
N ASN A 77 0.68 -20.15 -1.19
CA ASN A 77 0.13 -20.97 -2.28
C ASN A 77 1.24 -21.58 -3.15
N PHE A 78 2.27 -20.80 -3.49
CA PHE A 78 3.42 -21.32 -4.22
C PHE A 78 4.25 -22.29 -3.38
N SER A 79 4.34 -22.09 -2.07
CA SER A 79 5.05 -23.01 -1.16
C SER A 79 4.37 -24.38 -1.12
N ILE A 80 3.03 -24.41 -1.03
CA ILE A 80 2.25 -25.65 -1.08
C ILE A 80 2.43 -26.36 -2.42
N LYS A 81 2.38 -25.62 -3.54
CA LYS A 81 2.63 -26.19 -4.89
C LYS A 81 4.03 -26.79 -5.01
N ALA A 82 5.03 -26.14 -4.42
CA ALA A 82 6.41 -26.61 -4.40
C ALA A 82 6.69 -27.70 -3.36
N LYS A 83 5.70 -28.07 -2.53
CA LYS A 83 5.80 -29.03 -1.41
C LYS A 83 6.87 -28.63 -0.38
N LEU A 84 7.00 -27.33 -0.11
CA LEU A 84 7.94 -26.80 0.86
C LEU A 84 7.22 -26.49 2.18
N ASP A 85 7.82 -26.92 3.29
CA ASP A 85 7.42 -26.43 4.61
C ASP A 85 7.93 -25.00 4.78
N VAL A 86 7.02 -24.07 5.06
CA VAL A 86 7.28 -22.63 5.10
C VAL A 86 8.30 -22.29 6.17
N VAL A 87 8.14 -22.82 7.39
CA VAL A 87 9.00 -22.46 8.53
C VAL A 87 10.40 -23.04 8.36
N GLN A 88 10.47 -24.32 7.99
CA GLN A 88 11.76 -25.00 7.78
C GLN A 88 12.53 -24.39 6.62
N SER A 89 11.86 -24.17 5.48
CA SER A 89 12.51 -23.59 4.29
C SER A 89 12.97 -22.14 4.52
N MET A 90 12.30 -21.39 5.41
CA MET A 90 12.76 -20.06 5.84
C MET A 90 14.04 -20.14 6.67
N MET A 91 14.09 -21.07 7.63
CA MET A 91 15.28 -21.29 8.46
C MET A 91 16.47 -21.77 7.62
N ASP A 92 16.24 -22.66 6.65
CA ASP A 92 17.29 -23.15 5.74
C ASP A 92 17.81 -22.05 4.79
N CYS A 93 16.99 -21.05 4.48
CA CYS A 93 17.38 -19.92 3.62
C CYS A 93 18.22 -18.88 4.37
N LEU A 94 17.85 -18.55 5.61
CA LEU A 94 18.47 -17.48 6.39
C LEU A 94 19.49 -17.99 7.42
N TYR A 95 19.61 -19.31 7.58
CA TYR A 95 20.47 -20.00 8.56
C TYR A 95 20.30 -19.48 9.99
N ALA A 96 19.09 -19.04 10.34
CA ALA A 96 18.76 -18.42 11.61
C ALA A 96 17.30 -18.66 11.99
N LYS A 97 16.95 -18.36 13.25
CA LYS A 97 15.57 -18.43 13.73
C LYS A 97 14.70 -17.42 12.97
N CYS A 98 13.64 -17.92 12.35
CA CYS A 98 12.69 -17.13 11.58
C CYS A 98 11.31 -17.22 12.20
N VAL A 99 10.61 -16.09 12.29
CA VAL A 99 9.24 -15.98 12.77
C VAL A 99 8.37 -15.46 11.63
N PRO A 100 7.58 -16.34 10.99
CA PRO A 100 6.68 -15.90 9.94
C PRO A 100 5.52 -15.12 10.55
N CYS A 101 5.22 -13.97 9.97
CA CYS A 101 4.21 -13.04 10.41
C CYS A 101 3.12 -12.90 9.34
N ILE A 102 1.86 -13.02 9.73
CA ILE A 102 0.71 -12.85 8.84
C ILE A 102 -0.09 -11.66 9.32
N THR A 103 -0.46 -10.77 8.39
CA THR A 103 -1.33 -9.64 8.68
C THR A 103 -2.80 -10.04 8.58
N ASP A 104 -3.67 -9.37 9.34
CA ASP A 104 -5.11 -9.64 9.30
C ASP A 104 -5.70 -9.54 7.89
N CYS A 105 -5.14 -8.68 7.04
CA CYS A 105 -5.65 -8.48 5.68
C CYS A 105 -5.26 -9.62 4.74
N VAL A 106 -4.04 -10.15 4.86
CA VAL A 106 -3.61 -11.38 4.17
C VAL A 106 -4.48 -12.55 4.64
N MET A 107 -4.79 -12.61 5.94
CA MET A 107 -5.67 -13.64 6.50
C MET A 107 -7.10 -13.55 5.92
N ALA A 108 -7.64 -12.33 5.83
CA ALA A 108 -8.96 -12.09 5.25
C ALA A 108 -9.00 -12.41 3.73
N GLU A 109 -7.90 -12.17 3.00
CA GLU A 109 -7.78 -12.57 1.59
C GLU A 109 -7.78 -14.09 1.42
N LEU A 110 -7.06 -14.84 2.28
CA LEU A 110 -7.09 -16.30 2.27
C LEU A 110 -8.49 -16.85 2.55
N GLU A 111 -9.25 -16.22 3.46
CA GLU A 111 -10.63 -16.60 3.75
C GLU A 111 -11.58 -16.35 2.57
N LYS A 112 -11.39 -15.24 1.84
CA LYS A 112 -12.18 -14.92 0.63
C LYS A 112 -11.93 -15.88 -0.54
N LEU A 113 -10.71 -16.38 -0.69
CA LEU A 113 -10.33 -17.27 -1.78
C LEU A 113 -10.97 -18.68 -1.67
N GLY A 114 -11.58 -19.01 -0.53
CA GLY A 114 -12.50 -20.14 -0.37
C GLY A 114 -11.86 -21.52 -0.30
N MET A 115 -12.61 -22.56 -0.68
CA MET A 115 -12.27 -23.98 -0.43
C MET A 115 -10.94 -24.43 -1.07
N LYS A 116 -10.56 -23.83 -2.22
CA LYS A 116 -9.31 -24.17 -2.92
C LYS A 116 -8.06 -23.92 -2.07
N TYR A 117 -8.15 -23.01 -1.11
CA TYR A 117 -7.04 -22.56 -0.27
C TYR A 117 -7.18 -22.99 1.20
N ARG A 118 -8.02 -24.01 1.48
CA ARG A 118 -8.23 -24.53 2.84
C ARG A 118 -6.94 -25.02 3.50
N VAL A 119 -6.02 -25.59 2.72
CA VAL A 119 -4.70 -26.02 3.22
C VAL A 119 -3.84 -24.82 3.60
N ALA A 120 -3.81 -23.78 2.76
CA ALA A 120 -3.10 -22.53 3.06
C ALA A 120 -3.65 -21.86 4.32
N LEU A 121 -4.98 -21.85 4.48
CA LEU A 121 -5.63 -21.31 5.68
C LEU A 121 -5.29 -22.10 6.94
N ARG A 122 -5.13 -23.43 6.86
CA ARG A 122 -4.67 -24.25 8.00
C ARG A 122 -3.23 -23.91 8.39
N ILE A 123 -2.34 -23.78 7.42
CA ILE A 123 -0.93 -23.41 7.63
C ILE A 123 -0.85 -22.01 8.25
N ALA A 124 -1.61 -21.06 7.73
CA ALA A 124 -1.67 -19.70 8.26
C ALA A 124 -2.22 -19.59 9.70
N LYS A 125 -2.98 -20.60 10.17
CA LYS A 125 -3.51 -20.67 11.54
C LYS A 125 -2.59 -21.42 12.51
N ASP A 126 -1.46 -21.95 12.06
CA ASP A 126 -0.50 -22.67 12.90
C ASP A 126 0.10 -21.71 13.95
N PRO A 127 0.23 -22.11 15.24
CA PRO A 127 0.83 -21.31 16.31
C PRO A 127 2.26 -20.83 16.03
N ARG A 128 2.96 -21.41 15.06
CA ARG A 128 4.29 -20.93 14.63
C ARG A 128 4.24 -19.58 13.92
N PHE A 129 3.06 -19.13 13.48
CA PHE A 129 2.87 -17.85 12.80
C PHE A 129 2.41 -16.78 13.78
N ASP A 130 3.12 -15.66 13.79
CA ASP A 130 2.70 -14.47 14.53
C ASP A 130 1.63 -13.71 13.75
N ARG A 131 0.53 -13.40 14.41
CA ARG A 131 -0.53 -12.59 13.83
C ARG A 131 -0.32 -11.13 14.13
N LEU A 132 -0.28 -10.32 13.09
CA LEU A 132 -0.08 -8.89 13.17
C LEU A 132 -1.40 -8.14 12.91
N PRO A 133 -1.92 -7.41 13.91
CA PRO A 133 -3.17 -6.70 13.76
C PRO A 133 -3.03 -5.54 12.77
N CYS A 134 -4.06 -5.31 11.95
CA CYS A 134 -4.11 -4.22 10.99
C CYS A 134 -5.08 -3.11 11.42
N SER A 135 -4.60 -1.87 11.46
CA SER A 135 -5.40 -0.70 11.88
C SER A 135 -6.08 0.05 10.72
N HIS A 136 -6.45 -0.64 9.64
CA HIS A 136 -7.00 0.00 8.45
C HIS A 136 -8.29 -0.68 7.98
N LYS A 137 -9.23 0.12 7.45
CA LYS A 137 -10.51 -0.37 6.95
C LYS A 137 -10.36 -0.87 5.52
N GLY A 138 -10.40 -2.19 5.33
CA GLY A 138 -10.65 -2.83 4.02
C GLY A 138 -9.70 -2.43 2.89
N THR A 139 -8.39 -2.31 3.16
CA THR A 139 -7.40 -2.05 2.12
C THR A 139 -6.86 -3.35 1.52
N TYR A 140 -6.25 -3.24 0.33
CA TYR A 140 -5.52 -4.34 -0.30
C TYR A 140 -4.34 -4.79 0.58
N ALA A 141 -4.06 -6.09 0.64
CA ALA A 141 -2.95 -6.62 1.42
C ALA A 141 -1.59 -6.07 0.97
N ASP A 142 -1.38 -5.88 -0.34
CA ASP A 142 -0.15 -5.30 -0.88
C ASP A 142 0.16 -3.92 -0.30
N ASP A 143 -0.87 -3.07 -0.19
CA ASP A 143 -0.71 -1.72 0.36
C ASP A 143 -0.43 -1.76 1.86
N CYS A 144 -1.08 -2.69 2.58
CA CYS A 144 -0.79 -2.94 3.99
C CYS A 144 0.68 -3.33 4.21
N LEU A 145 1.18 -4.28 3.41
CA LEU A 145 2.56 -4.76 3.51
C LEU A 145 3.54 -3.63 3.22
N VAL A 146 3.33 -2.87 2.14
CA VAL A 146 4.18 -1.75 1.77
C VAL A 146 4.18 -0.66 2.86
N GLN A 147 3.01 -0.31 3.39
CA GLN A 147 2.90 0.70 4.44
C GLN A 147 3.62 0.25 5.73
N ARG A 148 3.40 -1.00 6.15
CA ARG A 148 4.02 -1.56 7.35
C ARG A 148 5.54 -1.58 7.26
N VAL A 149 6.08 -2.03 6.13
CA VAL A 149 7.52 -2.08 5.85
C VAL A 149 8.13 -0.69 5.72
N THR A 150 7.37 0.28 5.21
CA THR A 150 7.81 1.68 5.12
C THR A 150 7.95 2.31 6.51
N GLN A 151 7.01 2.02 7.41
CA GLN A 151 7.03 2.51 8.79
C GLN A 151 8.08 1.79 9.64
N HIS A 152 8.14 0.47 9.53
CA HIS A 152 9.00 -0.40 10.31
C HIS A 152 9.85 -1.24 9.37
N LYS A 153 11.12 -0.90 9.24
CA LYS A 153 12.07 -1.61 8.38
C LYS A 153 12.63 -2.90 9.02
N CYS A 154 12.02 -3.43 10.07
CA CYS A 154 12.48 -4.64 10.76
C CYS A 154 11.91 -5.95 10.19
N TYR A 155 11.34 -5.91 8.97
CA TYR A 155 10.70 -7.05 8.34
C TYR A 155 11.37 -7.46 7.04
N ILE A 156 11.39 -8.76 6.79
CA ILE A 156 11.65 -9.37 5.48
C ILE A 156 10.30 -9.61 4.81
N VAL A 157 10.16 -9.35 3.51
CA VAL A 157 8.89 -9.63 2.81
C VAL A 157 9.01 -10.88 1.96
N ALA A 158 8.15 -11.87 2.23
CA ALA A 158 8.03 -13.09 1.44
C ALA A 158 6.90 -12.94 0.42
N THR A 159 7.26 -12.70 -0.85
CA THR A 159 6.29 -12.60 -1.94
C THR A 159 6.85 -13.14 -3.25
N VAL A 160 5.98 -13.69 -4.07
CA VAL A 160 6.30 -14.14 -5.44
C VAL A 160 5.91 -13.08 -6.48
N ASP A 161 5.03 -12.14 -6.13
CA ASP A 161 4.48 -11.18 -7.07
C ASP A 161 5.54 -10.19 -7.59
N ARG A 162 5.49 -9.89 -8.89
CA ARG A 162 6.44 -9.02 -9.57
C ARG A 162 6.19 -7.55 -9.25
N ASP A 163 4.93 -7.14 -9.12
CA ASP A 163 4.59 -5.74 -8.88
C ASP A 163 4.87 -5.35 -7.43
N LEU A 164 4.51 -6.20 -6.46
CA LEU A 164 4.87 -6.01 -5.06
C LEU A 164 6.39 -5.97 -4.86
N LYS A 165 7.15 -6.86 -5.52
CA LYS A 165 8.63 -6.81 -5.54
C LYS A 165 9.16 -5.48 -6.07
N ARG A 166 8.60 -4.96 -7.16
CA ARG A 166 9.02 -3.69 -7.75
C ARG A 166 8.76 -2.53 -6.80
N ARG A 167 7.65 -2.57 -6.05
CA ARG A 167 7.31 -1.56 -5.02
C ARG A 167 8.27 -1.62 -3.83
N ILE A 168 8.53 -2.80 -3.29
CA ILE A 168 9.40 -2.98 -2.12
C ILE A 168 10.86 -2.65 -2.44
N ARG A 169 11.35 -2.96 -3.65
CA ARG A 169 12.70 -2.59 -4.10
C ARG A 169 12.98 -1.08 -4.14
N LYS A 170 11.95 -0.24 -4.09
CA LYS A 170 12.11 1.23 -3.96
C LYS A 170 12.43 1.65 -2.54
N ILE A 171 12.13 0.80 -1.55
CA ILE A 171 12.37 1.05 -0.14
C ILE A 171 13.75 0.45 0.22
N PRO A 172 14.74 1.28 0.59
CA PRO A 172 16.07 0.78 0.94
C PRO A 172 16.05 0.06 2.29
N GLY A 173 16.83 -1.02 2.39
CA GLY A 173 17.04 -1.78 3.63
C GLY A 173 16.02 -2.88 3.92
N VAL A 174 15.17 -3.22 2.94
CA VAL A 174 14.14 -4.26 3.07
C VAL A 174 14.48 -5.45 2.18
N PRO A 175 14.84 -6.61 2.75
CA PRO A 175 15.07 -7.82 2.00
C PRO A 175 13.76 -8.45 1.52
N ILE A 176 13.83 -9.09 0.36
CA ILE A 176 12.72 -9.79 -0.27
C ILE A 176 13.08 -11.27 -0.37
N MET A 177 12.20 -12.13 0.12
CA MET A 177 12.29 -13.58 -0.04
C MET A 177 11.31 -14.06 -1.10
N TYR A 178 11.78 -14.94 -1.98
CA TYR A 178 10.98 -15.52 -3.06
C TYR A 178 11.35 -16.99 -3.26
N ILE A 179 10.51 -17.71 -4.02
CA ILE A 179 10.69 -19.13 -4.33
C ILE A 179 11.36 -19.24 -5.70
N SER A 180 12.44 -20.00 -5.78
CA SER A 180 13.15 -20.33 -7.03
C SER A 180 13.74 -21.73 -6.92
N ASN A 181 13.61 -22.53 -7.98
CA ASN A 181 14.18 -23.89 -8.06
C ASN A 181 13.89 -24.77 -6.84
N HIS A 182 12.63 -24.81 -6.38
CA HIS A 182 12.21 -25.56 -5.18
C HIS A 182 12.96 -25.17 -3.89
N ARG A 183 13.54 -23.98 -3.81
CA ARG A 183 14.16 -23.44 -2.61
C ARG A 183 13.73 -21.99 -2.38
N TYR A 184 13.84 -21.54 -1.14
CA TYR A 184 13.71 -20.12 -0.85
C TYR A 184 15.03 -19.41 -1.14
N SER A 185 14.91 -18.21 -1.70
CA SER A 185 16.04 -17.36 -2.02
C SER A 185 15.70 -15.95 -1.56
N SER A 186 16.65 -15.31 -0.88
CA SER A 186 16.52 -13.93 -0.43
C SER A 186 17.39 -13.01 -1.29
N SER A 187 16.83 -11.89 -1.70
CA SER A 187 17.54 -10.82 -2.37
C SER A 187 17.36 -9.52 -1.58
N ILE A 188 18.46 -8.83 -1.32
CA ILE A 188 18.47 -7.48 -0.77
C ILE A 188 19.11 -6.55 -1.80
N ARG A 189 18.59 -5.33 -1.91
CA ARG A 189 19.21 -4.24 -2.67
C ARG A 189 19.74 -3.22 -1.69
#